data_AF-A0A0G2I6S4-F1
#
_entry.id   AF-A0A0G2I6S4-F1
#
_cell.length_a   1.000
_cell.length_b   1.000
_cell.length_c   1.000
_cell.angle_alpha   90.00
_cell.angle_beta   90.00
_cell.angle_gamma   90.00
#
_symmetry.space_group_name_H-M   'P 1'
#
loop_
_entity.id
_entity.type
_entity.pdbx_description
1 polymer ?
#
loop_
_entity_poly.entity_id
_entity_poly.type
_entity_poly.pdbx_seq_one_letter_code
_entity_poly.pdbx_strand_id
1 'polypeptide(L)'
;MMLSRVSLFLAVATFSLNGWTKYLGQWGLENVAITCPNDDSCKYNFRITRGIGTPDQFYRHTDCNFTIKTFLGRPASQVNLTDQLCKGSFDEFKVSGQWYYRGFITFRIINEVSDSWAFFGYQASQVLNANASRMLVSDCFQLNTFNDTDRPPGYAGGNGEAEIWPETEE
;
A
#
# COMPACT_ATOMS: atom_id res chain seq x y z
N MET A 1 -70.41 7.60 -13.06
CA MET A 1 -69.52 8.05 -11.97
C MET A 1 -68.48 6.95 -11.73
N MET A 2 -67.27 7.16 -12.23
CA MET A 2 -66.13 6.23 -12.13
C MET A 2 -65.39 6.51 -10.82
N LEU A 3 -65.24 5.50 -9.96
CA LEU A 3 -64.37 5.57 -8.79
C LEU A 3 -63.00 4.97 -9.11
N SER A 4 -62.02 5.82 -8.86
CA SER A 4 -60.62 5.74 -9.21
C SER A 4 -59.91 4.57 -8.51
N ARG A 5 -59.12 3.81 -9.28
CA ARG A 5 -58.18 2.82 -8.73
C ARG A 5 -56.98 3.56 -8.18
N VAL A 6 -56.80 3.55 -6.85
CA VAL A 6 -55.59 4.03 -6.20
C VAL A 6 -54.52 2.94 -6.34
N SER A 7 -53.67 3.07 -7.36
CA SER A 7 -52.47 2.24 -7.51
C SER A 7 -51.44 2.67 -6.48
N LEU A 8 -51.26 1.85 -5.45
CA LEU A 8 -50.20 1.97 -4.46
C LEU A 8 -48.88 1.52 -5.12
N PHE A 9 -48.13 2.46 -5.70
CA PHE A 9 -46.75 2.20 -6.12
C PHE A 9 -45.87 2.23 -4.87
N LEU A 10 -45.52 1.05 -4.36
CA LEU A 10 -44.49 0.89 -3.35
C LEU A 10 -43.14 1.23 -4.02
N ALA A 11 -42.68 2.46 -3.86
CA ALA A 11 -41.31 2.84 -4.23
C ALA A 11 -40.36 2.14 -3.24
N VAL A 12 -39.86 0.97 -3.63
CA VAL A 12 -38.71 0.34 -2.97
C VAL A 12 -37.53 1.26 -3.25
N ALA A 13 -37.20 2.14 -2.30
CA ALA A 13 -35.95 2.85 -2.30
C ALA A 13 -34.84 1.82 -2.10
N THR A 14 -34.26 1.36 -3.20
CA THR A 14 -33.01 0.62 -3.17
C THR A 14 -31.93 1.61 -2.70
N PHE A 15 -31.56 1.53 -1.43
CA PHE A 15 -30.35 2.17 -0.93
C PHE A 15 -29.15 1.48 -1.60
N SER A 16 -28.68 2.07 -2.69
CA SER A 16 -27.40 1.74 -3.30
C SER A 16 -26.27 2.19 -2.37
N LEU A 17 -25.59 1.20 -1.77
CA LEU A 17 -24.15 1.08 -1.55
C LEU A 17 -23.36 2.38 -1.32
N ASN A 18 -22.99 2.65 -0.07
CA ASN A 18 -21.94 3.63 0.25
C ASN A 18 -20.71 2.96 0.90
N GLY A 19 -20.00 2.14 0.14
CA GLY A 19 -18.62 1.71 0.46
C GLY A 19 -17.60 2.69 -0.11
N TRP A 20 -17.76 4.00 0.12
CA TRP A 20 -16.86 4.98 -0.48
C TRP A 20 -15.55 4.96 0.28
N THR A 21 -14.48 4.55 -0.41
CA THR A 21 -13.10 4.71 0.06
C THR A 21 -12.88 6.15 0.49
N LYS A 22 -12.67 6.37 1.78
CA LYS A 22 -12.47 7.72 2.32
C LYS A 22 -11.07 8.18 1.95
N TYR A 23 -10.98 9.11 1.00
CA TYR A 23 -9.76 9.83 0.67
C TYR A 23 -9.33 10.73 1.84
N LEU A 24 -8.06 10.65 2.20
CA LEU A 24 -7.49 11.35 3.36
C LEU A 24 -6.38 12.35 3.00
N GLY A 25 -6.11 12.54 1.71
CA GLY A 25 -5.03 13.39 1.20
C GLY A 25 -3.98 12.61 0.42
N GLN A 26 -2.78 13.15 0.32
CA GLN A 26 -1.69 12.54 -0.44
C GLN A 26 -0.45 12.34 0.43
N TRP A 27 0.22 11.22 0.22
CA TRP A 27 1.48 10.89 0.87
C TRP A 27 2.61 10.89 -0.15
N GLY A 28 3.78 11.26 0.34
CA GLY A 28 5.02 11.30 -0.42
C GLY A 28 5.99 10.24 0.06
N LEU A 29 6.70 9.63 -0.88
CA LEU A 29 7.87 8.80 -0.60
C LEU A 29 9.10 9.41 -1.28
N GLU A 30 10.08 9.77 -0.48
CA GLU A 30 11.25 10.54 -0.88
C GLU A 30 12.54 9.81 -0.55
N ASN A 31 13.59 10.09 -1.33
CA ASN A 31 14.96 9.63 -1.09
C ASN A 31 15.06 8.11 -0.88
N VAL A 32 14.26 7.34 -1.61
CA VAL A 32 14.23 5.88 -1.48
C VAL A 32 15.54 5.28 -1.93
N ALA A 33 16.22 4.61 -1.01
CA ALA A 33 17.52 4.00 -1.21
C ALA A 33 17.53 2.60 -0.58
N ILE A 34 17.97 1.62 -1.36
CA ILE A 34 18.11 0.24 -0.94
C ILE A 34 19.55 -0.19 -1.22
N THR A 35 20.32 -0.40 -0.16
CA THR A 35 21.73 -0.75 -0.28
C THR A 35 21.97 -2.15 0.26
N CYS A 36 22.39 -3.04 -0.62
CA CYS A 36 22.72 -4.43 -0.26
C CYS A 36 24.25 -4.59 -0.32
N PRO A 37 24.98 -4.44 0.80
CA PRO A 37 26.43 -4.61 0.81
C PRO A 37 26.87 -6.04 0.49
N ASN A 38 25.98 -7.01 0.70
CA ASN A 38 26.15 -8.42 0.42
C ASN A 38 24.77 -9.07 0.21
N ASP A 39 24.74 -10.37 -0.11
CA ASP A 39 23.49 -11.11 -0.29
C ASP A 39 22.75 -11.34 1.04
N ASP A 40 23.45 -11.23 2.18
CA ASP A 40 22.92 -11.51 3.52
C ASP A 40 22.05 -10.39 4.09
N SER A 41 22.24 -9.16 3.62
CA SER A 41 21.54 -8.01 4.20
C SER A 41 21.33 -6.86 3.21
N CYS A 42 20.19 -6.19 3.34
CA CYS A 42 19.86 -4.97 2.61
C CYS A 42 19.32 -3.91 3.56
N LYS A 43 19.88 -2.70 3.48
CA LYS A 43 19.44 -1.53 4.23
C LYS A 43 18.45 -0.74 3.38
N TYR A 44 17.32 -0.38 3.99
CA TYR A 44 16.29 0.45 3.38
C TYR A 44 16.31 1.81 4.08
N ASN A 45 16.39 2.88 3.29
CA ASN A 45 16.31 4.26 3.76
C ASN A 45 15.36 5.05 2.88
N PHE A 46 14.43 5.77 3.48
CA PHE A 46 13.53 6.68 2.77
C PHE A 46 12.83 7.61 3.77
N ARG A 47 12.14 8.60 3.23
CA ARG A 47 11.34 9.54 4.01
C ARG A 47 9.89 9.48 3.55
N ILE A 48 8.98 9.30 4.50
CA ILE A 48 7.54 9.41 4.30
C ILE A 48 7.15 10.85 4.59
N THR A 49 6.42 11.50 3.69
CA THR A 49 5.86 12.83 3.91
C THR A 49 4.33 12.80 3.79
N ARG A 50 3.63 13.66 4.56
CA ARG A 50 2.16 13.79 4.49
C ARG A 50 1.76 15.21 4.07
N GLY A 51 0.82 15.32 3.14
CA GLY A 51 0.30 16.58 2.62
C GLY A 51 -1.15 16.49 2.14
N ILE A 52 -1.74 17.65 1.83
CA ILE A 52 -3.13 17.78 1.33
C ILE A 52 -3.19 18.11 -0.17
N GLY A 53 -2.24 17.61 -0.94
CA GLY A 53 -2.21 17.79 -2.39
C GLY A 53 -0.78 17.98 -2.91
N THR A 54 -0.37 19.22 -3.07
CA THR A 54 0.86 19.56 -3.81
C THR A 54 2.14 19.36 -2.98
N PRO A 55 3.32 19.11 -3.63
CA PRO A 55 4.62 18.88 -2.95
C PRO A 55 5.05 19.95 -1.92
N ASP A 56 4.59 21.18 -2.08
CA ASP A 56 4.80 22.32 -1.17
C ASP A 56 3.88 22.29 0.07
N GLN A 57 2.86 21.42 0.08
CA GLN A 57 1.92 21.25 1.18
C GLN A 57 2.22 20.02 2.03
N PHE A 58 3.43 19.45 1.93
CA PHE A 58 3.89 18.37 2.80
C PHE A 58 4.49 18.93 4.08
N TYR A 59 3.75 18.84 5.19
CA TYR A 59 4.05 19.56 6.44
C TYR A 59 4.66 18.66 7.53
N ARG A 60 4.63 17.33 7.37
CA ARG A 60 5.23 16.37 8.31
C ARG A 60 6.01 15.31 7.56
N HIS A 61 7.12 14.89 8.16
CA HIS A 61 7.94 13.82 7.64
C HIS A 61 8.32 12.81 8.72
N THR A 62 8.56 11.57 8.29
CA THR A 62 9.12 10.50 9.12
C THR A 62 10.19 9.78 8.32
N ASP A 63 11.41 9.78 8.86
CA ASP A 63 12.52 9.05 8.29
C ASP A 63 12.40 7.57 8.67
N CYS A 64 12.52 6.71 7.67
CA CYS A 64 12.47 5.26 7.78
C CYS A 64 13.86 4.69 7.55
N ASN A 65 14.34 3.88 8.49
CA ASN A 65 15.57 3.14 8.33
C ASN A 65 15.44 1.76 8.99
N PHE A 66 15.55 0.70 8.19
CA PHE A 66 15.55 -0.67 8.67
C PHE A 66 16.42 -1.56 7.79
N THR A 67 16.76 -2.74 8.30
CA THR A 67 17.59 -3.73 7.61
C THR A 67 16.83 -5.02 7.47
N ILE A 68 16.78 -5.54 6.25
CA ILE A 68 16.27 -6.87 5.94
C ILE A 68 17.45 -7.83 5.80
N LYS A 69 17.28 -9.05 6.29
CA LYS A 69 18.25 -10.13 6.15
C LYS A 69 17.72 -11.22 5.22
N THR A 70 18.59 -12.12 4.81
CA THR A 70 18.21 -13.38 4.18
C THR A 70 17.13 -14.10 4.98
N PHE A 71 16.22 -14.76 4.25
CA PHE A 71 15.15 -15.53 4.86
C PHE A 71 14.79 -16.71 3.98
N LEU A 72 14.68 -17.91 4.57
CA LEU A 72 14.37 -19.17 3.88
C LEU A 72 15.22 -19.42 2.61
N GLY A 73 16.52 -19.18 2.70
CA GLY A 73 17.47 -19.38 1.59
C GLY A 73 17.39 -18.33 0.48
N ARG A 74 16.54 -17.29 0.61
CA ARG A 74 16.48 -16.18 -0.35
C ARG A 74 17.45 -15.05 0.04
N PRO A 75 18.17 -14.46 -0.93
CA PRO A 75 19.03 -13.30 -0.68
C PRO A 75 18.18 -12.13 -0.20
N ALA A 76 18.74 -11.26 0.66
CA ALA A 76 18.02 -10.14 1.27
C ALA A 76 17.41 -9.17 0.24
N SER A 77 17.98 -9.10 -0.96
CA SER A 77 17.48 -8.30 -2.10
C SER A 77 16.20 -8.85 -2.73
N GLN A 78 15.77 -10.06 -2.35
CA GLN A 78 14.57 -10.74 -2.86
C GLN A 78 13.57 -11.07 -1.75
N VAL A 79 13.88 -10.70 -0.50
CA VAL A 79 12.99 -10.93 0.65
C VAL A 79 11.93 -9.83 0.67
N ASN A 80 10.67 -10.23 0.84
CA ASN A 80 9.55 -9.31 1.00
C ASN A 80 9.63 -8.61 2.35
N LEU A 81 9.11 -7.38 2.40
CA LEU A 81 9.00 -6.60 3.62
C LEU A 81 7.65 -6.93 4.27
N THR A 82 7.69 -7.31 5.53
CA THR A 82 6.48 -7.55 6.33
C THR A 82 6.51 -6.64 7.55
N ASP A 83 5.59 -5.68 7.60
CA ASP A 83 5.31 -4.77 8.72
C ASP A 83 6.55 -4.19 9.40
N GLN A 84 7.50 -3.71 8.59
CA GLN A 84 8.68 -3.03 9.07
C GLN A 84 8.29 -1.70 9.72
N LEU A 85 8.70 -1.53 10.98
CA LEU A 85 8.34 -0.36 11.75
C LEU A 85 9.26 0.81 11.42
N CYS A 86 8.66 1.92 10.99
CA CYS A 86 9.29 3.21 10.98
C CYS A 86 8.81 4.02 12.17
N LYS A 87 9.70 4.22 13.14
CA LYS A 87 9.44 5.07 14.30
C LYS A 87 9.90 6.48 13.98
N GLY A 88 8.94 7.34 13.65
CA GLY A 88 9.17 8.79 13.53
C GLY A 88 8.93 9.50 14.85
N SER A 89 9.31 10.78 14.89
CA SER A 89 9.05 11.65 16.04
C SER A 89 7.56 11.94 16.29
N PHE A 90 6.68 11.68 15.31
CA PHE A 90 5.27 12.09 15.35
C PHE A 90 4.28 11.02 14.92
N ASP A 91 4.73 9.99 14.22
CA ASP A 91 3.90 8.94 13.65
C ASP A 91 4.67 7.61 13.67
N GLU A 92 3.95 6.51 13.90
CA GLU A 92 4.47 5.15 13.70
C GLU A 92 3.86 4.60 12.42
N PHE A 93 4.72 4.22 11.47
CA PHE A 93 4.31 3.59 10.23
C PHE A 93 4.73 2.13 10.19
N LYS A 94 3.88 1.29 9.63
CA LYS A 94 4.21 -0.06 9.19
C LYS A 94 4.42 -0.06 7.69
N VAL A 95 5.55 -0.61 7.27
CA VAL A 95 5.93 -0.72 5.87
C VAL A 95 5.99 -2.18 5.47
N SER A 96 5.11 -2.54 4.55
CA SER A 96 5.13 -3.83 3.87
C SER A 96 5.51 -3.61 2.40
N GLY A 97 6.03 -4.63 1.74
CA GLY A 97 6.54 -4.47 0.38
C GLY A 97 6.95 -5.77 -0.26
N GLN A 98 7.00 -5.77 -1.58
CA GLN A 98 7.27 -6.97 -2.36
C GLN A 98 8.16 -6.64 -3.54
N TRP A 99 9.13 -7.51 -3.77
CA TRP A 99 9.91 -7.52 -5.00
C TRP A 99 9.14 -8.28 -6.07
N TYR A 100 8.98 -7.65 -7.23
CA TYR A 100 8.37 -8.28 -8.38
C TYR A 100 9.44 -8.66 -9.40
N TYR A 101 9.29 -9.86 -10.00
CA TYR A 101 10.28 -10.45 -10.90
C TYR A 101 10.59 -9.59 -12.14
N ARG A 102 9.69 -8.66 -12.52
CA ARG A 102 9.93 -7.70 -13.61
C ARG A 102 10.77 -6.48 -13.22
N GLY A 103 11.46 -6.52 -12.07
CA GLY A 103 12.39 -5.46 -11.66
C GLY A 103 11.70 -4.25 -11.04
N PHE A 104 10.67 -4.49 -10.22
CA PHE A 104 10.00 -3.45 -9.44
C PHE A 104 9.97 -3.82 -7.97
N ILE A 105 9.98 -2.82 -7.11
CA ILE A 105 9.61 -2.96 -5.69
C ILE A 105 8.39 -2.10 -5.41
N THR A 106 7.45 -2.67 -4.64
CA THR A 106 6.28 -1.96 -4.17
C THR A 106 6.35 -1.77 -2.66
N PHE A 107 5.85 -0.63 -2.18
CA PHE A 107 5.71 -0.32 -0.76
C PHE A 107 4.25 -0.03 -0.46
N ARG A 108 3.70 -0.75 0.52
CA ARG A 108 2.45 -0.43 1.22
C ARG A 108 2.82 0.17 2.56
N ILE A 109 2.43 1.42 2.78
CA ILE A 109 2.72 2.15 4.00
C ILE A 109 1.41 2.35 4.75
N ILE A 110 1.38 1.98 6.02
CA ILE A 110 0.23 2.09 6.90
C ILE A 110 0.60 2.98 8.09
N ASN A 111 -0.28 3.90 8.46
CA ASN A 111 -0.25 4.58 9.74
C ASN A 111 -1.38 3.99 10.60
N GLU A 112 -1.03 3.26 11.65
CA GLU A 112 -2.01 2.57 12.51
C GLU A 112 -2.81 3.54 13.37
N VAL A 113 -2.25 4.70 13.73
CA VAL A 113 -2.94 5.68 14.59
C VAL A 113 -4.10 6.35 13.85
N SER A 114 -3.92 6.63 12.56
CA SER A 114 -4.93 7.28 11.72
C SER A 114 -5.70 6.31 10.82
N ASP A 115 -5.50 5.00 11.02
CA ASP A 115 -6.07 3.93 10.20
C ASP A 115 -6.03 4.26 8.71
N SER A 116 -4.84 4.54 8.19
CA SER A 116 -4.69 5.02 6.81
C SER A 116 -3.51 4.39 6.09
N TRP A 117 -3.59 4.32 4.77
CA TRP A 117 -2.56 3.69 3.95
C TRP A 117 -2.37 4.36 2.59
N ALA A 118 -1.19 4.15 2.01
CA ALA A 118 -0.83 4.56 0.66
C ALA A 118 0.09 3.52 -0.01
N PHE A 119 0.18 3.56 -1.33
CA PHE A 119 0.95 2.62 -2.13
C PHE A 119 1.96 3.31 -3.04
N PHE A 120 3.17 2.78 -3.12
CA PHE A 120 4.23 3.30 -3.97
C PHE A 120 4.90 2.17 -4.73
N GLY A 121 5.39 2.46 -5.93
CA GLY A 121 6.11 1.50 -6.76
C GLY A 121 7.31 2.15 -7.44
N TYR A 122 8.48 1.52 -7.32
CA TYR A 122 9.72 1.96 -7.95
C TYR A 122 10.27 0.87 -8.86
N GLN A 123 10.93 1.28 -9.94
CA GLN A 123 11.81 0.35 -10.65
C GLN A 123 13.02 0.06 -9.76
N ALA A 124 13.45 -1.19 -9.74
CA ALA A 124 14.59 -1.66 -8.94
C ALA A 124 15.85 -0.82 -9.23
N SER A 125 16.08 -0.48 -10.50
CA SER A 125 17.21 0.35 -10.95
C SER A 125 17.22 1.78 -10.39
N GLN A 126 16.08 2.29 -9.92
CA GLN A 126 15.98 3.64 -9.36
C GLN A 126 16.37 3.70 -7.88
N VAL A 127 16.33 2.57 -7.19
CA VAL A 127 16.43 2.51 -5.72
C VAL A 127 17.54 1.58 -5.24
N LEU A 128 17.96 0.59 -6.04
CA LEU A 128 19.06 -0.31 -5.68
C LEU A 128 20.40 0.39 -5.87
N ASN A 129 21.18 0.48 -4.79
CA ASN A 129 22.49 1.12 -4.72
C ASN A 129 22.49 2.58 -5.23
N ALA A 130 21.31 3.21 -5.25
CA ALA A 130 21.09 4.56 -5.69
C ALA A 130 19.97 5.18 -4.83
N ASN A 131 19.96 6.51 -4.73
CA ASN A 131 18.83 7.21 -4.15
C ASN A 131 17.88 7.59 -5.28
N ALA A 132 16.61 7.21 -5.16
CA ALA A 132 15.58 7.71 -6.04
C ALA A 132 15.54 9.24 -5.97
N SER A 133 15.90 9.89 -7.08
CA SER A 133 15.96 11.34 -7.18
C SER A 133 14.57 11.99 -7.23
N ARG A 134 13.53 11.20 -7.53
CA ARG A 134 12.15 11.67 -7.63
C ARG A 134 11.32 11.19 -6.45
N MET A 135 10.67 12.14 -5.78
CA MET A 135 9.55 11.88 -4.89
C MET A 135 8.39 11.24 -5.66
N LEU A 136 7.82 10.16 -5.14
CA LEU A 136 6.52 9.68 -5.61
C LEU A 136 5.42 10.19 -4.68
N VAL A 137 4.31 10.59 -5.28
CA VAL A 137 3.10 11.01 -4.57
C VAL A 137 2.02 9.97 -4.85
N SER A 138 1.33 9.53 -3.80
CA SER A 138 0.19 8.63 -3.89
C SER A 138 -0.96 9.19 -3.08
N ASP A 139 -2.18 8.93 -3.54
CA ASP A 139 -3.37 9.13 -2.72
C ASP A 139 -3.31 8.22 -1.49
N CYS A 140 -3.86 8.74 -0.39
CA CYS A 140 -3.98 8.06 0.89
C CYS A 140 -5.46 7.80 1.19
N PHE A 141 -5.74 6.58 1.65
CA PHE A 141 -7.08 6.11 1.93
C PHE A 141 -7.18 5.58 3.35
N GLN A 142 -8.38 5.63 3.93
CA GLN A 142 -8.66 4.95 5.20
C GLN A 142 -8.58 3.42 5.04
N LEU A 143 -7.99 2.73 6.01
CA LEU A 143 -7.95 1.27 6.09
C LEU A 143 -9.38 0.70 6.15
N ASN A 144 -9.53 -0.56 5.73
CA ASN A 144 -10.81 -1.29 5.75
C ASN A 144 -11.95 -0.65 4.93
N THR A 145 -11.61 0.22 3.97
CA THR A 145 -12.60 0.83 3.07
C THR A 145 -12.78 0.11 1.75
N PHE A 146 -11.93 -0.88 1.44
CA PHE A 146 -12.13 -1.77 0.31
C PHE A 146 -12.99 -2.93 0.78
N ASN A 147 -14.24 -2.97 0.33
CA ASN A 147 -15.11 -4.09 0.60
C ASN A 147 -14.74 -5.23 -0.36
N ASP A 148 -14.87 -6.49 0.04
CA ASP A 148 -14.52 -7.63 -0.84
C ASP A 148 -15.35 -7.66 -2.14
N THR A 149 -16.46 -6.92 -2.17
CA THR A 149 -17.31 -6.70 -3.35
C THR A 149 -16.71 -5.74 -4.39
N ASP A 150 -15.68 -4.97 -4.03
CA ASP A 150 -14.98 -4.06 -4.94
C ASP A 150 -13.84 -4.74 -5.70
N ARG A 151 -13.64 -6.05 -5.47
CA ARG A 151 -12.70 -6.88 -6.23
C ARG A 151 -13.20 -7.00 -7.68
N PRO A 152 -12.35 -6.75 -8.69
CA PRO A 152 -12.72 -7.04 -10.06
C PRO A 152 -13.11 -8.52 -10.18
N PRO A 153 -14.20 -8.87 -10.87
CA PRO A 153 -14.60 -10.26 -11.04
C PRO A 153 -13.44 -11.03 -11.68
N GLY A 154 -12.85 -11.95 -10.92
CA GLY A 154 -11.65 -12.72 -11.30
C GLY A 154 -10.49 -12.66 -10.29
N TYR A 155 -10.50 -11.74 -9.33
CA TYR A 155 -9.53 -11.73 -8.22
C TYR A 155 -10.00 -12.61 -7.06
N ALA A 156 -9.59 -13.88 -7.06
CA ALA A 156 -9.69 -14.75 -5.90
C ALA A 156 -8.64 -14.34 -4.84
N GLY A 157 -8.95 -13.32 -4.04
CA GLY A 157 -8.17 -13.02 -2.86
C GLY A 157 -8.46 -14.04 -1.76
N GLY A 158 -7.54 -14.98 -1.55
CA GLY A 158 -7.57 -15.92 -0.43
C GLY A 158 -7.62 -15.20 0.91
N ASN A 159 -8.47 -15.70 1.80
CA ASN A 159 -8.67 -15.18 3.14
C ASN A 159 -7.45 -15.48 4.02
N GLY A 160 -6.36 -14.73 3.92
CA GLY A 160 -5.29 -14.73 4.93
C GLY A 160 -4.62 -16.08 5.28
N GLU A 161 -4.92 -17.16 4.57
CA GLU A 161 -4.17 -18.41 4.57
C GLU A 161 -3.21 -18.34 3.39
N ALA A 162 -1.92 -18.51 3.66
CA ALA A 162 -0.89 -18.51 2.63
C ALA A 162 -1.27 -19.53 1.53
N GLU A 163 -1.61 -19.02 0.35
CA GLU A 163 -1.82 -19.85 -0.83
C GLU A 163 -0.45 -20.40 -1.23
N ILE A 164 -0.21 -21.65 -0.82
CA ILE A 164 0.91 -22.47 -1.27
C ILE A 164 0.69 -22.70 -2.76
N TRP A 165 1.43 -21.98 -3.61
CA TRP A 165 1.44 -22.24 -5.04
C TRP A 165 2.06 -23.64 -5.25
N PRO A 166 1.36 -24.58 -5.92
CA PRO A 166 1.98 -25.85 -6.28
C PRO A 166 3.09 -25.58 -7.30
N GLU A 167 4.28 -26.12 -7.01
CA GLU A 167 5.35 -26.24 -7.99
C GLU A 167 4.81 -27.07 -9.17
N THR A 168 4.72 -26.47 -10.34
CA THR A 168 4.48 -27.21 -11.58
C THR A 168 5.76 -27.96 -11.91
N GLU A 169 5.74 -29.28 -11.68
CA GLU A 169 6.64 -30.22 -12.34
C GLU A 169 6.40 -30.15 -13.85
N GLU A 170 7.45 -29.80 -14.60
CA GLU A 170 7.80 -30.41 -15.90
C GLU A 170 9.31 -30.29 -16.13
#